data_AF-A0ABD1AI41-F1
#
_entry.id   AF-A0ABD1AI41-F1
#
_cell.length_a   1.000
_cell.length_b   1.000
_cell.length_c   1.000
_cell.angle_alpha   90.00
_cell.angle_beta   90.00
_cell.angle_gamma   90.00
#
_symmetry.space_group_name_H-M   'P 1'
#
loop_
_entity.id
_entity.type
_entity.pdbx_description
1 polymer ?
#
loop_
_entity_poly.entity_id
_entity_poly.type
_entity_poly.pdbx_seq_one_letter_code
_entity_poly.pdbx_strand_id
1 'polypeptide(L)' 'MFRSSGDCSDDSHTAEYIYEYVKGCIEEIGVENVVQVVTDNAPNNMAAARLLKEKIPSIFWTSCAAHTNNLILESIAKL' A
#
# COMPACT_ATOMS: atom_id res chain seq x y z
N MET A 1 1.57 -4.64 17.37
CA MET A 1 1.07 -6.03 17.26
C MET A 1 0.67 -6.24 15.82
N PHE A 2 1.09 -7.34 15.21
CA PHE A 2 0.70 -7.72 13.85
C PHE A 2 -0.78 -8.14 13.82
N ARG A 3 -1.52 -7.80 12.75
CA ARG A 3 -2.96 -8.08 12.63
C ARG A 3 -3.22 -9.31 11.76
N SER A 4 -2.76 -9.28 10.51
CA SER A 4 -2.97 -10.34 9.53
C SER A 4 -2.03 -10.18 8.33
N SER A 5 -1.90 -11.25 7.55
CA SER A 5 -1.32 -11.28 6.20
C SER A 5 -2.10 -12.26 5.34
N GLY A 6 -2.29 -11.92 4.07
CA GLY A 6 -2.80 -12.82 3.05
C GLY A 6 -1.75 -13.06 1.97
N ASP A 7 -1.78 -14.24 1.38
CA ASP A 7 -1.04 -14.53 0.15
C ASP A 7 -1.93 -14.17 -1.04
N CYS A 8 -1.45 -13.26 -1.89
CA CYS A 8 -2.13 -12.80 -3.10
C CYS A 8 -1.31 -13.13 -4.35
N SER A 9 -0.34 -14.06 -4.27
CA SER A 9 0.57 -14.37 -5.38
C SER A 9 -0.15 -14.91 -6.62
N ASP A 10 -1.25 -15.64 -6.43
CA ASP A 10 -2.09 -16.17 -7.50
C ASP A 10 -3.14 -15.17 -8.02
N ASP A 11 -3.29 -14.01 -7.37
CA ASP A 11 -4.27 -13.01 -7.74
C ASP A 11 -3.76 -12.06 -8.83
N SER A 12 -4.69 -11.56 -9.65
CA SER A 12 -4.39 -10.46 -10.53
C SER A 12 -4.12 -9.22 -9.68
N HIS A 13 -2.86 -8.78 -9.63
CA HIS A 13 -2.42 -7.61 -8.87
C HIS A 13 -2.88 -6.29 -9.53
N THR A 14 -4.15 -6.20 -9.94
CA THR A 14 -4.72 -4.98 -10.54
C THR A 14 -4.93 -3.92 -9.46
N ALA A 15 -5.08 -2.67 -9.90
CA ALA A 15 -5.37 -1.56 -9.00
C ALA A 15 -6.67 -1.77 -8.23
N GLU A 16 -7.68 -2.35 -8.88
CA GLU A 16 -9.00 -2.61 -8.32
C GLU A 16 -8.95 -3.68 -7.24
N TYR A 17 -8.21 -4.78 -7.48
CA TYR A 17 -8.06 -5.84 -6.49
C TYR A 17 -7.37 -5.31 -5.23
N ILE A 18 -6.26 -4.57 -5.40
CA ILE A 18 -5.52 -3.97 -4.29
C ILE A 18 -6.41 -2.97 -3.52
N TYR A 19 -7.18 -2.15 -4.24
CA TYR A 19 -8.13 -1.22 -3.63
C TYR A 19 -9.18 -1.94 -2.77
N GLU A 20 -9.86 -2.96 -3.30
CA GLU A 20 -10.89 -3.69 -2.54
C GLU A 20 -10.30 -4.43 -1.34
N TYR A 21 -9.12 -5.03 -1.48
CA TYR A 21 -8.42 -5.68 -0.37
C TYR A 21 -8.12 -4.70 0.77
N VAL A 22 -7.47 -3.58 0.45
CA VAL A 22 -7.11 -2.57 1.46
C VAL A 22 -8.36 -1.95 2.08
N LYS A 23 -9.39 -1.67 1.28
CA LYS A 23 -10.67 -1.15 1.76
C LYS A 23 -11.33 -2.12 2.75
N GLY A 24 -11.36 -3.42 2.45
CA GLY A 24 -11.90 -4.42 3.36
C GLY A 24 -11.17 -4.44 4.71
N CYS A 25 -9.84 -4.32 4.70
CA CYS A 25 -9.07 -4.19 5.94
C CYS A 25 -9.40 -2.91 6.72
N ILE A 26 -9.60 -1.77 6.04
CA ILE A 26 -10.00 -0.51 6.68
C ILE A 26 -11.39 -0.64 7.30
N GLU A 27 -12.34 -1.26 6.59
CA GLU A 27 -13.71 -1.47 7.09
C GLU A 27 -13.73 -2.39 8.31
N GLU A 28 -12.91 -3.45 8.33
CA GLU A 28 -12.77 -4.34 9.49
C GLU A 28 -12.20 -3.62 10.72
N ILE A 29 -11.23 -2.72 10.51
CA ILE A 29 -10.58 -1.95 11.59
C ILE A 29 -11.44 -0.76 12.04
N GLY A 30 -12.31 -0.25 11.17
CA GLY A 30 -13.00 1.03 11.33
C GLY A 30 -12.16 2.19 10.77
N VAL A 31 -12.76 3.00 9.90
CA VAL A 31 -12.09 4.11 9.19
C VAL A 31 -11.48 5.11 10.18
N GLU A 32 -12.14 5.35 11.31
CA GLU A 32 -11.69 6.24 12.37
C GLU A 32 -10.44 5.76 13.11
N ASN A 33 -10.13 4.46 13.01
CA ASN A 33 -8.98 3.83 13.66
C ASN A 33 -7.77 3.70 12.72
N VAL A 34 -7.90 4.13 11.45
CA VAL A 34 -6.83 4.09 10.46
C VAL A 34 -6.40 5.50 10.09
N VAL A 35 -5.11 5.81 10.30
CA VAL A 35 -4.54 7.13 9.96
C VAL A 35 -3.83 7.09 8.60
N GLN A 36 -3.16 5.98 8.29
CA GLN A 36 -2.29 5.90 7.13
C GLN A 36 -2.23 4.49 6.54
N VAL A 37 -2.20 4.42 5.21
CA VAL A 37 -1.86 3.23 4.43
C VAL A 37 -0.52 3.45 3.72
N VAL A 38 0.36 2.46 3.82
CA VAL A 38 1.67 2.45 3.16
C VAL A 38 1.74 1.24 2.23
N THR A 39 1.96 1.47 0.94
CA THR A 39 2.18 0.40 -0.06
C THR A 39 3.46 0.65 -0.82
N ASP A 40 3.98 -0.31 -1.58
CA ASP A 40 5.12 -0.03 -2.46
C ASP A 40 4.77 0.96 -3.60
N ASN A 41 5.77 1.30 -4.41
CA ASN A 41 5.66 2.27 -5.50
C ASN A 41 5.32 1.65 -6.86
N ALA A 42 4.89 0.38 -6.92
CA ALA A 42 4.51 -0.28 -8.15
C ALA A 42 3.30 0.43 -8.80
N PRO A 43 3.19 0.44 -10.14
CA PRO A 43 2.13 1.17 -10.85
C PRO A 43 0.71 0.84 -10.37
N ASN A 44 0.44 -0.43 -10.08
CA ASN A 44 -0.89 -0.88 -9.66
C ASN A 44 -1.22 -0.42 -8.23
N ASN A 45 -0.23 -0.40 -7.33
CA ASN A 45 -0.36 0.18 -6.00
C ASN A 45 -0.60 1.71 -6.07
N MET A 46 0.13 2.41 -6.94
CA MET A 46 -0.08 3.85 -7.18
C MET A 46 -1.48 4.16 -7.73
N ALA A 47 -2.06 3.28 -8.53
CA ALA A 47 -3.42 3.44 -9.05
C ALA A 47 -4.47 3.14 -7.96
N ALA A 48 -4.31 2.05 -7.19
CA ALA A 48 -5.16 1.74 -6.05
C ALA A 48 -5.16 2.86 -5.00
N ALA A 49 -4.00 3.46 -4.75
CA ALA A 49 -3.82 4.61 -3.89
C ALA A 49 -4.67 5.82 -4.28
N ARG A 50 -4.77 6.10 -5.58
CA ARG A 50 -5.59 7.20 -6.10
C ARG A 50 -7.06 6.93 -5.83
N LEU A 51 -7.52 5.70 -6.09
CA LEU A 51 -8.88 5.27 -5.77
C LEU A 51 -9.19 5.40 -4.28
N LEU A 52 -8.28 4.94 -3.41
CA LEU A 52 -8.44 5.07 -1.95
C LEU A 52 -8.53 6.55 -1.52
N LYS A 53 -7.66 7.42 -2.04
CA LYS A 53 -7.68 8.86 -1.73
C LYS A 53 -8.98 9.53 -2.18
N GLU A 54 -9.52 9.15 -3.32
CA GLU A 54 -10.79 9.69 -3.83
C GLU A 54 -11.99 9.21 -3.01
N LYS A 55 -11.98 7.95 -2.56
CA LYS A 55 -13.13 7.32 -1.88
C LYS A 55 -13.10 7.48 -0.37
N ILE A 56 -11.91 7.55 0.24
CA ILE A 56 -11.70 7.62 1.68
C ILE A 56 -10.69 8.74 1.99
N PRO A 57 -11.07 10.02 1.81
CA PRO A 57 -10.15 11.15 1.90
C PRO A 57 -9.62 11.42 3.33
N SER A 58 -10.16 10.76 4.35
CA SER A 58 -9.72 10.90 5.75
C SER A 58 -8.42 10.15 6.06
N ILE A 59 -7.98 9.24 5.19
CA ILE A 59 -6.79 8.40 5.41
C ILE A 59 -5.64 8.87 4.53
N PHE A 60 -4.46 9.04 5.11
CA PHE A 60 -3.25 9.35 4.35
C PHE A 60 -2.75 8.13 3.60
N TRP A 61 -2.30 8.34 2.36
CA TRP A 61 -1.61 7.30 1.60
C TRP A 61 -0.24 7.79 1.14
N THR A 62 0.76 6.94 1.35
CA THR A 62 2.17 7.18 1.03
C THR A 62 2.82 5.94 0.45
N SER A 63 3.73 6.11 -0.50
CA SER A 63 4.55 5.00 -0.97
C SER A 63 5.64 4.62 0.04
N CYS A 64 6.04 3.36 0.00
CA CYS A 64 7.07 2.80 0.85
C CYS A 64 8.45 3.33 0.42
N ALA A 65 9.19 3.87 1.39
CA ALA A 65 10.56 4.33 1.16
C ALA A 65 11.57 3.18 0.96
N ALA A 66 11.18 1.93 1.20
CA ALA A 66 12.08 0.78 1.10
C ALA A 66 12.74 0.66 -0.28
N HIS A 67 12.01 0.96 -1.36
CA HIS A 67 12.58 0.94 -2.71
C HIS A 67 13.66 2.01 -2.89
N THR A 68 13.39 3.23 -2.44
CA THR A 68 14.37 4.33 -2.43
C THR A 68 15.60 3.98 -1.61
N ASN A 69 15.39 3.40 -0.42
CA ASN A 69 16.49 2.96 0.44
C ASN A 69 17.33 1.88 -0.24
N ASN A 70 16.71 0.91 -0.91
CA ASN A 70 17.43 -0.13 -1.66
C ASN A 70 18.32 0.48 -2.75
N LEU A 71 17.81 1.45 -3.52
CA LEU A 71 18.59 2.12 -4.57
C LEU A 71 19.77 2.93 -4.02
N ILE A 72 19.58 3.61 -2.88
CA ILE A 72 20.67 4.32 -2.20
C ILE A 72 21.73 3.32 -1.74
N LEU A 73 21.31 2.22 -1.11
CA LEU A 73 22.23 1.19 -0.62
C LEU A 73 22.99 0.50 -1.75
N GLU A 74 22.33 0.17 -2.88
CA GLU A 74 22.99 -0.35 -4.07
C GLU A 74 24.04 0.60 -4.63
N SER A 75 23.76 1.91 -4.60
CA SER A 75 24.70 2.93 -5.07
C SER A 75 25.92 3.01 -4.16
N ILE A 76 25.72 2.92 -2.83
CA ILE A 76 26.81 2.89 -1.84
C ILE A 76 27.63 1.60 -1.96
N ALA A 77 26.98 0.45 -2.16
CA ALA A 77 27.68 -0.84 -2.27
C ALA A 77 28.49 -0.99 -3.58
N LYS A 78 28.21 -0.16 -4.59
CA LYS A 78 28.96 -0.06 -5.85
C LYS A 78 30.15 0.91 -5.76
N LEU A 79 30.33 1.63 -4.64
CA LEU A 79 31.55 2.38 -4.32
C LEU A 79 32.63 1.43 -3.82
#